data_AF-A0A972M023-F1
#
_entry.id   AF-A0A972M023-F1
#
_cell.length_a   1.000
_cell.length_b   1.000
_cell.length_c   1.000
_cell.angle_alpha   90.00
_cell.angle_beta   90.00
_cell.angle_gamma   90.00
#
_symmetry.space_group_name_H-M   'P 1'
#
loop_
_entity.id
_entity.type
_entity.pdbx_description
1 polymer ?
#
loop_
_entity_poly.entity_id
_entity_poly.type
_entity_poly.pdbx_seq_one_letter_code
_entity_poly.pdbx_strand_id
1 'polypeptide(L)'
;EWDDTYEFPPYIKFLPEQMRRELTKAREDYGKIVCRCRQVSEGEIVDVIRLTPGVNDVDAIKRRLGVTGGHCGGTYCLPKIMEILAREKGILPQYVKKSADKEKAFFVSVKGGDVR
;
A
#
# COMPACT_ATOMS: atom_id res chain seq x y z
N GLU A 1 25.75 -11.09 5.72
CA GLU A 1 25.31 -10.77 7.09
C GLU A 1 23.78 -10.73 7.06
N TRP A 2 23.13 -11.60 7.84
CA TRP A 2 21.67 -11.71 7.88
C TRP A 2 21.23 -11.03 9.18
N ASP A 3 20.42 -9.99 9.08
CA ASP A 3 19.95 -9.23 10.23
C ASP A 3 18.84 -10.02 10.94
N ASP A 4 19.15 -10.49 12.14
CA ASP A 4 18.30 -11.30 13.02
C ASP A 4 17.25 -10.46 13.78
N THR A 5 17.24 -9.14 13.57
CA THR A 5 16.24 -8.21 14.11
C THR A 5 15.14 -7.85 13.11
N TYR A 6 15.14 -8.44 11.91
CA TYR A 6 14.13 -8.15 10.89
C TYR A 6 12.73 -8.62 11.31
N GLU A 7 11.95 -7.68 11.84
CA GLU A 7 10.54 -7.88 12.12
C GLU A 7 9.70 -7.54 10.89
N PHE A 8 8.98 -8.54 10.38
CA PHE A 8 8.03 -8.30 9.30
C PHE A 8 6.84 -7.47 9.85
N PRO A 9 6.40 -6.41 9.14
CA PRO A 9 5.36 -5.52 9.65
C PRO A 9 4.07 -6.29 9.95
N PRO A 10 3.39 -5.97 11.06
CA PRO A 10 2.27 -6.76 11.54
C PRO A 10 1.05 -6.61 10.62
N TYR A 11 0.46 -7.74 10.24
CA TYR A 11 -0.79 -7.74 9.49
C TYR A 11 -1.98 -7.46 10.41
N ILE A 12 -2.67 -6.34 10.20
CA ILE A 12 -3.71 -5.86 11.13
C ILE A 12 -4.85 -6.88 11.30
N LYS A 13 -5.18 -7.63 10.25
CA LYS A 13 -6.22 -8.66 10.25
C LYS A 13 -5.97 -9.81 11.24
N PHE A 14 -4.71 -10.07 11.60
CA PHE A 14 -4.32 -11.20 12.45
C PHE A 14 -4.01 -10.78 13.90
N LEU A 15 -3.92 -9.47 14.17
CA LEU A 15 -3.68 -8.98 15.51
C LEU A 15 -4.91 -9.18 16.42
N PRO A 16 -4.75 -9.38 17.73
CA PRO A 16 -5.82 -9.24 18.71
C PRO A 16 -6.40 -7.82 18.71
N GLU A 17 -7.66 -7.66 19.09
CA GLU A 17 -8.33 -6.34 19.08
C GLU A 17 -7.59 -5.30 19.94
N GLN A 18 -7.10 -5.70 21.11
CA GLN A 18 -6.33 -4.81 21.99
C GLN A 18 -5.09 -4.26 21.29
N MET A 19 -4.28 -5.15 20.70
CA MET A 19 -3.09 -4.76 19.94
C MET A 19 -3.42 -3.92 18.70
N ARG A 20 -4.53 -4.20 18.01
CA ARG A 20 -4.98 -3.34 16.89
C ARG A 20 -5.27 -1.93 17.38
N ARG A 21 -5.98 -1.79 18.50
CA ARG A 21 -6.31 -0.48 19.10
C ARG A 21 -5.05 0.26 19.51
N GLU A 22 -4.08 -0.41 20.12
CA GLU A 22 -2.80 0.18 20.50
C GLU A 22 -2.00 0.62 19.27
N LEU A 23 -1.95 -0.24 18.24
CA LEU A 23 -1.26 0.07 16.99
C LEU A 23 -1.90 1.26 16.27
N THR A 24 -3.24 1.32 16.21
CA THR A 24 -3.94 2.48 15.62
C THR A 24 -3.74 3.77 16.44
N LYS A 25 -3.58 3.68 17.77
CA LYS A 25 -3.24 4.83 18.62
C LYS A 25 -1.82 5.34 18.36
N ALA A 26 -0.86 4.43 18.20
CA ALA A 26 0.52 4.77 17.91
C ALA A 26 0.73 5.24 16.46
N ARG A 27 -0.06 4.69 15.53
CA ARG A 27 0.06 4.86 14.09
C ARG A 27 -1.31 5.02 13.44
N GLU A 28 -1.68 6.27 13.15
CA GLU A 28 -2.99 6.60 12.56
C GLU A 28 -3.24 5.96 11.18
N ASP A 29 -2.17 5.71 10.43
CA ASP A 29 -2.18 5.07 9.10
C ASP A 29 -2.62 3.61 9.17
N TYR A 30 -2.38 2.93 10.30
CA TYR A 30 -2.92 1.59 10.56
C TYR A 30 -4.42 1.57 10.80
N GLY A 31 -5.03 2.71 11.18
CA GLY A 31 -6.49 2.85 11.30
C GLY A 31 -7.21 3.03 9.95
N LYS A 32 -6.49 3.41 8.89
CA LYS A 32 -7.05 3.76 7.59
C LYS A 32 -7.09 2.54 6.67
N ILE A 33 -8.24 1.86 6.58
CA ILE A 33 -8.39 0.69 5.70
C ILE A 33 -8.46 1.10 4.23
N VAL A 34 -7.44 0.71 3.45
CA VAL A 34 -7.34 0.96 2.00
C VAL A 34 -7.98 -0.16 1.19
N CYS A 35 -7.76 -1.42 1.56
CA CYS A 35 -8.37 -2.56 0.89
C CYS A 35 -9.35 -3.29 1.81
N ARG A 36 -10.65 -3.06 1.63
CA ARG A 36 -11.71 -3.76 2.39
C ARG A 36 -11.73 -5.27 2.12
N CYS A 37 -11.52 -5.69 0.87
CA CYS A 37 -11.54 -7.10 0.47
C CYS A 37 -10.45 -7.94 1.17
N ARG A 38 -9.34 -7.31 1.58
CA ARG A 38 -8.19 -7.97 2.21
C ARG A 38 -7.92 -7.50 3.64
N GLN A 39 -8.72 -6.54 4.11
CA GLN A 39 -8.54 -5.84 5.38
C GLN A 39 -7.12 -5.30 5.56
N VAL A 40 -6.63 -4.58 4.55
CA VAL A 40 -5.29 -3.98 4.53
C VAL A 40 -5.39 -2.48 4.79
N SER A 41 -4.59 -2.00 5.73
CA SER A 41 -4.44 -0.61 6.14
C SER A 41 -3.45 0.16 5.26
N GLU A 42 -3.48 1.49 5.34
CA GLU A 42 -2.48 2.37 4.71
C GLU A 42 -1.10 2.12 5.31
N GLY A 43 -1.01 1.92 6.63
CA GLY A 43 0.26 1.65 7.32
C GLY A 43 0.95 0.38 6.84
N GLU A 44 0.19 -0.70 6.61
CA GLU A 44 0.75 -1.93 6.02
C GLU A 44 1.33 -1.67 4.61
N ILE A 45 0.70 -0.80 3.82
CA ILE A 45 1.18 -0.44 2.48
C ILE A 45 2.47 0.38 2.57
N VAL A 46 2.51 1.38 3.47
CA VAL A 46 3.69 2.21 3.71
C VAL A 46 4.86 1.36 4.19
N ASP A 47 4.61 0.44 5.12
CA ASP A 47 5.65 -0.41 5.67
C ASP A 47 6.27 -1.28 4.57
N VAL A 48 5.47 -1.96 3.74
CA VAL A 48 6.04 -2.80 2.68
C VAL A 48 6.84 -2.02 1.64
N ILE A 49 6.52 -0.74 1.43
CA ILE A 49 7.27 0.18 0.54
C ILE A 49 8.64 0.51 1.13
N ARG A 50 8.71 0.69 2.46
CA ARG A 50 9.92 1.07 3.20
C ARG A 50 10.78 -0.10 3.67
N LEU A 51 10.26 -1.34 3.65
CA LEU A 51 11.01 -2.55 4.02
C LEU A 51 12.32 -2.70 3.24
N THR A 52 13.21 -3.59 3.70
CA THR A 52 14.41 -4.00 2.97
C THR A 52 14.31 -5.50 2.64
N PRO A 53 14.20 -5.90 1.35
CA PRO A 53 14.07 -5.05 0.17
C PRO A 53 12.68 -4.39 0.08
N GLY A 54 12.63 -3.14 -0.36
CA GLY A 54 11.37 -2.38 -0.47
C GLY A 54 10.60 -2.75 -1.73
N VAL A 55 9.34 -2.30 -1.83
CA VAL A 55 8.56 -2.43 -3.07
C VAL A 55 8.52 -1.13 -3.84
N ASN A 56 8.65 -1.24 -5.16
CA ASN A 56 8.65 -0.09 -6.10
C ASN A 56 7.48 -0.15 -7.10
N ASP A 57 6.73 -1.25 -7.12
CA ASP A 57 5.66 -1.50 -8.08
C ASP A 57 4.40 -2.00 -7.37
N VAL A 58 3.24 -1.72 -7.96
CA VAL A 58 1.94 -2.20 -7.46
C VAL A 58 1.87 -3.74 -7.45
N ASP A 59 2.47 -4.42 -8.42
CA ASP A 59 2.50 -5.89 -8.44
C ASP A 59 3.29 -6.48 -7.27
N ALA A 60 4.33 -5.79 -6.80
CA ALA A 60 5.07 -6.19 -5.62
C ALA A 60 4.25 -5.97 -4.34
N ILE A 61 3.50 -4.86 -4.25
CA ILE A 61 2.53 -4.63 -3.16
C ILE A 61 1.46 -5.74 -3.16
N LYS A 62 0.93 -6.11 -4.34
CA LYS A 62 -0.01 -7.22 -4.51
C LYS A 62 0.58 -8.55 -4.00
N ARG A 63 1.83 -8.86 -4.32
CA ARG A 63 2.48 -10.10 -3.84
C ARG A 63 2.66 -10.14 -2.32
N ARG A 64 2.93 -9.00 -1.67
CA ARG A 64 3.10 -8.93 -0.21
C ARG A 64 1.79 -8.91 0.56
N LEU A 65 0.86 -8.04 0.18
CA LEU A 65 -0.37 -7.79 0.95
C LEU A 65 -1.61 -8.50 0.37
N GLY A 66 -1.52 -9.03 -0.84
CA GLY A 66 -2.66 -9.63 -1.55
C GLY A 66 -3.71 -8.62 -2.02
N VAL A 67 -3.42 -7.31 -1.93
CA VAL A 67 -4.28 -6.24 -2.45
C VAL A 67 -4.52 -6.44 -3.95
N THR A 68 -5.64 -5.93 -4.46
CA THR A 68 -6.10 -6.12 -5.85
C THR A 68 -6.38 -7.57 -6.29
N GLY A 69 -6.13 -8.56 -5.44
CA GLY A 69 -6.47 -9.98 -5.65
C GLY A 69 -7.78 -10.44 -4.99
N GLY A 70 -8.60 -9.53 -4.47
CA GLY A 70 -9.91 -9.86 -3.90
C GLY A 70 -11.03 -9.90 -4.94
N HIS A 71 -12.25 -10.22 -4.50
CA HIS A 71 -13.45 -10.21 -5.35
C HIS A 71 -13.64 -8.90 -6.14
N CYS A 72 -13.21 -7.79 -5.54
CA CYS A 72 -13.27 -6.45 -6.14
C CYS A 72 -12.23 -6.18 -7.26
N GLY A 73 -11.28 -7.09 -7.52
CA GLY A 73 -10.30 -6.95 -8.62
C GLY A 73 -9.34 -5.76 -8.53
N GLY A 74 -9.39 -4.98 -7.45
CA GLY A 74 -8.56 -3.78 -7.26
C GLY A 74 -9.21 -2.46 -7.67
N THR A 75 -10.43 -2.45 -8.23
CA THR A 75 -11.09 -1.22 -8.73
C THR A 75 -11.13 -0.08 -7.70
N TYR A 76 -11.26 -0.39 -6.42
CA TYR A 76 -11.38 0.60 -5.35
C TYR A 76 -10.05 0.97 -4.68
N CYS A 77 -9.19 -0.03 -4.41
CA CYS A 77 -7.97 0.21 -3.63
C CYS A 77 -6.78 0.61 -4.50
N LEU A 78 -6.78 0.24 -5.78
CA LEU A 78 -5.69 0.51 -6.72
C LEU A 78 -5.32 2.00 -6.85
N PRO A 79 -6.26 2.96 -7.05
CA PRO A 79 -5.89 4.37 -7.16
C PRO A 79 -5.21 4.88 -5.88
N LYS A 80 -5.77 4.56 -4.71
CA LYS A 80 -5.18 4.92 -3.41
C LYS A 80 -3.80 4.32 -3.19
N ILE A 81 -3.59 3.06 -3.59
CA ILE A 81 -2.29 2.39 -3.49
C ILE A 81 -1.26 3.11 -4.36
N MET A 82 -1.64 3.56 -5.57
CA MET A 82 -0.75 4.33 -6.43
C MET A 82 -0.40 5.69 -5.83
N GLU A 83 -1.36 6.40 -5.23
CA GLU A 83 -1.11 7.67 -4.53
C GLU A 83 -0.14 7.49 -3.35
N ILE A 84 -0.33 6.46 -2.53
CA ILE A 84 0.56 6.14 -1.40
C ILE A 84 1.96 5.82 -1.93
N LEU A 85 2.07 4.96 -2.93
CA LEU A 85 3.36 4.57 -3.51
C LEU A 85 4.11 5.77 -4.10
N ALA A 86 3.39 6.66 -4.79
CA ALA A 86 3.92 7.90 -5.33
C ALA A 86 4.44 8.83 -4.22
N ARG A 87 3.63 9.05 -3.17
CA ARG A 87 3.99 9.84 -2.00
C ARG A 87 5.25 9.31 -1.32
N GLU A 88 5.31 8.02 -1.05
CA GLU A 88 6.44 7.40 -0.34
C GLU A 88 7.74 7.37 -1.16
N LYS A 89 7.64 7.39 -2.49
CA LYS A 89 8.80 7.42 -3.39
C LYS A 89 9.17 8.82 -3.88
N GLY A 90 8.38 9.85 -3.54
CA GLY A 90 8.56 11.21 -4.04
C GLY A 90 8.41 11.34 -5.55
N ILE A 91 7.70 10.41 -6.20
CA ILE A 91 7.40 10.47 -7.64
C ILE A 91 5.95 10.90 -7.84
N LEU A 92 5.64 11.53 -8.97
CA LEU A 92 4.24 11.82 -9.26
C LEU A 92 3.47 10.52 -9.55
N PRO A 93 2.17 10.42 -9.17
CA PRO A 93 1.38 9.19 -9.33
C PRO A 93 1.37 8.63 -10.75
N GLN A 94 1.45 9.51 -11.76
CA GLN A 94 1.54 9.09 -13.16
C GLN A 94 2.81 8.29 -13.50
N TYR A 95 3.87 8.34 -12.68
CA TYR A 95 5.12 7.61 -12.92
C TYR A 95 5.19 6.29 -12.16
N VAL A 96 4.14 5.90 -11.45
CA VAL A 96 4.07 4.60 -10.78
C VAL A 96 4.02 3.50 -11.85
N LYS A 97 5.06 2.66 -11.87
CA LYS A 97 5.20 1.58 -12.84
C LYS A 97 4.46 0.32 -12.37
N LYS A 98 3.89 -0.39 -13.34
CA LYS A 98 3.43 -1.77 -13.18
C LYS A 98 4.49 -2.66 -13.81
N SER A 99 4.92 -3.74 -13.16
CA SER A 99 6.13 -4.48 -13.56
C SER A 99 6.04 -5.12 -14.96
N ALA A 100 4.86 -5.15 -15.59
CA ALA A 100 4.63 -5.76 -16.91
C ALA A 100 4.85 -4.81 -18.11
N ASP A 101 4.79 -3.48 -17.95
CA ASP A 101 4.84 -2.54 -19.07
C ASP A 101 5.95 -1.51 -18.87
N LYS A 102 7.10 -1.73 -19.51
CA LYS A 102 8.23 -0.78 -19.50
C LYS A 102 7.89 0.57 -20.17
N GLU A 103 6.78 0.66 -20.91
CA GLU A 103 6.43 1.81 -21.75
C GLU A 103 5.12 2.53 -21.35
N LYS A 104 4.27 1.93 -20.52
CA LYS A 104 2.99 2.56 -20.11
C LYS A 104 2.99 2.91 -18.63
N ALA A 105 3.44 4.12 -18.35
CA ALA A 105 3.00 4.88 -17.18
C ALA A 105 1.46 4.87 -17.17
N PHE A 106 0.85 4.27 -16.14
CA PHE A 106 -0.60 4.34 -15.99
C PHE A 106 -0.93 5.80 -15.66
N PHE A 107 -1.39 6.55 -16.66
CA PHE A 107 -2.02 7.85 -16.42
C PHE A 107 -3.31 7.59 -15.64
N VAL A 108 -3.24 7.65 -14.31
CA VAL A 108 -4.44 7.92 -13.53
C VAL A 108 -4.81 9.36 -13.85
N SER A 109 -5.69 9.52 -14.86
CA SER A 109 -6.42 10.77 -15.02
C SER A 109 -7.26 10.93 -13.76
N VAL A 110 -6.74 11.72 -12.81
CA VAL A 110 -7.56 12.27 -11.73
C VAL A 110 -8.50 13.26 -12.41
N LYS A 111 -9.60 12.77 -12.97
CA LYS A 111 -10.69 13.63 -13.44
C LYS A 111 -11.32 14.27 -12.21
N GLY A 112 -11.02 15.56 -12.03
CA GLY A 112 -11.86 16.49 -11.27
C GLY A 112 -11.37 16.77 -9.85
N GLY A 113 -10.99 18.02 -9.63
CA GLY A 113 -10.75 18.58 -8.32
C GLY A 113 -9.94 19.86 -8.40
N ASP A 114 -10.49 20.90 -9.03
CA ASP A 114 -10.01 22.26 -8.83
C ASP A 114 -9.90 22.54 -7.32
N VAL A 115 -8.68 22.76 -6.84
CA VAL A 115 -8.46 23.42 -5.55
C VAL A 115 -8.89 24.87 -5.76
N ARG A 116 -10.10 25.19 -5.28
CA ARG A 116 -10.50 26.54 -4.90
C ARG A 116 -10.37 26.69 -3.39
#